data_AF-A0A3G1AAW8-F1
#
_entry.id   AF-A0A3G1AAW8-F1
#
_cell.length_a   1.000
_cell.length_b   1.000
_cell.length_c   1.000
_cell.angle_alpha   90.00
_cell.angle_beta   90.00
_cell.angle_gamma   90.00
#
_symmetry.space_group_name_H-M   'P 1'
#
loop_
_entity.id
_entity.type
_entity.pdbx_description
1 polymer ?
#
loop_
_entity_poly.entity_id
_entity_poly.type
_entity_poly.pdbx_seq_one_letter_code
_entity_poly.pdbx_strand_id
1 'polypeptide(L)'
;FLMVVLVSSDNYLQLFIGWEGVGLCSYLLINFWLTRVEANKAAIKAMLVNRVGDMGLILAMFGIWDRFGSLEFSSVFNMVVVSAPSSDITLICLLLFIGAVGKSAQLGLHTWLPDAMEG
;
A
#
# COMPACT_ATOMS: atom_id res chain seq x y z
N PHE A 1 -13.50 -9.94 1.27
CA PHE A 1 -13.83 -9.01 2.38
C PHE A 1 -12.83 -7.86 2.48
N LEU A 2 -11.51 -8.12 2.59
CA LEU A 2 -10.52 -7.05 2.80
C LEU A 2 -10.44 -6.02 1.66
N MET A 3 -10.67 -6.43 0.42
CA MET A 3 -10.82 -5.51 -0.71
C MET A 3 -12.04 -4.58 -0.55
N VAL A 4 -13.13 -5.05 0.06
CA VAL A 4 -14.31 -4.21 0.34
C VAL A 4 -13.96 -3.18 1.42
N VAL A 5 -13.26 -3.60 2.49
CA VAL A 5 -12.78 -2.68 3.53
C VAL A 5 -11.90 -1.58 2.93
N LEU A 6 -11.00 -1.93 2.01
CA LEU A 6 -10.14 -0.99 1.30
C LEU A 6 -10.95 0.03 0.49
N VAL A 7 -11.88 -0.42 -0.35
CA VAL A 7 -12.66 0.46 -1.24
C VAL A 7 -13.68 1.30 -0.46
N SER A 8 -14.20 0.78 0.66
CA SER A 8 -15.15 1.50 1.53
C SER A 8 -14.49 2.46 2.53
N SER A 9 -13.17 2.62 2.47
CA SER A 9 -12.44 3.47 3.41
C SER A 9 -12.81 4.95 3.24
N ASP A 10 -12.98 5.65 4.37
CA ASP A 10 -13.20 7.10 4.43
C ASP A 10 -12.00 7.86 5.03
N ASN A 11 -10.98 7.11 5.47
CA ASN A 11 -9.74 7.65 6.00
C ASN A 11 -8.54 6.80 5.57
N TYR A 12 -7.35 7.41 5.59
CA TYR A 12 -6.10 6.74 5.21
C TYR A 12 -5.75 5.55 6.11
N LEU A 13 -6.19 5.57 7.38
CA LEU A 13 -5.91 4.49 8.34
C LEU A 13 -6.68 3.21 7.99
N GLN A 14 -7.99 3.31 7.72
CA GLN A 14 -8.81 2.19 7.27
C GLN A 14 -8.36 1.69 5.91
N LEU A 15 -7.95 2.59 5.01
CA LEU A 15 -7.33 2.22 3.74
C LEU A 15 -6.09 1.36 3.99
N PHE A 16 -5.18 1.78 4.88
CA PHE A 16 -3.97 1.01 5.23
C PHE A 16 -4.30 -0.36 5.83
N ILE A 17 -5.32 -0.47 6.68
CA ILE A 17 -5.77 -1.77 7.21
C ILE A 17 -6.24 -2.70 6.08
N GLY A 18 -7.06 -2.19 5.16
CA GLY A 18 -7.50 -2.96 3.99
C GLY A 18 -6.33 -3.36 3.09
N TRP A 19 -5.38 -2.43 2.90
CA TRP A 19 -4.18 -2.58 2.07
C TRP A 19 -3.25 -3.69 2.57
N GLU A 20 -3.02 -3.72 3.88
CA GLU A 20 -2.24 -4.75 4.55
C GLU A 20 -2.95 -6.10 4.55
N GLY A 21 -4.26 -6.09 4.80
CA GLY A 21 -5.08 -7.30 4.73
C GLY A 21 -5.03 -7.96 3.36
N VAL A 22 -5.17 -7.19 2.28
CA VAL A 22 -5.06 -7.72 0.91
C VAL A 22 -3.67 -8.33 0.65
N GLY A 23 -2.60 -7.71 1.18
CA GLY A 23 -1.24 -8.25 1.12
C GLY A 23 -1.10 -9.60 1.83
N LEU A 24 -1.65 -9.71 3.04
CA LEU A 24 -1.63 -10.94 3.83
C LEU A 24 -2.42 -12.06 3.15
N CYS A 25 -3.61 -11.77 2.64
CA CYS A 25 -4.38 -12.76 1.89
C CYS A 25 -3.65 -13.22 0.62
N SER A 26 -2.99 -12.31 -0.09
CA SER A 26 -2.16 -12.67 -1.24
C SER A 26 -1.03 -13.62 -0.85
N TYR A 27 -0.36 -13.37 0.28
CA TYR A 27 0.68 -14.26 0.80
C TYR A 27 0.14 -15.66 1.08
N LEU A 28 -1.01 -15.77 1.76
CA LEU A 28 -1.62 -17.05 2.08
C LEU A 28 -2.09 -17.83 0.85
N LEU A 29 -2.59 -17.13 -0.17
CA LEU A 29 -3.05 -17.75 -1.41
C LEU A 29 -1.90 -18.23 -2.29
N ILE A 30 -0.83 -17.43 -2.44
CA ILE A 30 0.38 -17.88 -3.17
C ILE A 30 1.00 -19.09 -2.46
N ASN A 31 0.94 -19.12 -1.13
CA ASN A 31 1.43 -20.24 -0.33
C ASN A 31 0.40 -21.34 -0.05
N PHE A 32 -0.63 -21.49 -0.90
CA PHE A 32 -1.69 -22.46 -0.66
C PHE A 32 -1.15 -23.92 -0.64
N TRP A 33 -0.24 -24.25 -1.56
CA TRP A 33 0.42 -25.56 -1.59
C TRP A 33 1.72 -25.58 -0.79
N LEU A 34 1.57 -25.73 0.54
CA LEU A 34 2.68 -25.73 1.51
C LEU A 34 3.80 -26.75 1.22
N THR A 35 3.49 -27.84 0.50
CA THR A 35 4.46 -28.88 0.13
C THR A 35 5.45 -28.41 -0.94
N ARG A 36 5.16 -27.34 -1.68
CA ARG A 36 6.00 -26.81 -2.75
C ARG A 36 6.89 -25.68 -2.23
N VAL A 37 8.20 -25.94 -2.19
CA VAL A 37 9.20 -24.98 -1.69
C VAL A 37 9.23 -23.69 -2.52
N GLU A 38 9.04 -23.79 -3.84
CA GLU A 38 9.05 -22.61 -4.72
C GLU A 38 7.86 -21.67 -4.48
N ALA A 39 6.66 -22.20 -4.20
CA ALA A 39 5.49 -21.40 -3.84
C ALA A 39 5.70 -20.64 -2.51
N ASN A 40 6.34 -21.29 -1.53
CA ASN A 40 6.74 -20.65 -0.27
C ASN A 40 7.70 -19.48 -0.50
N LYS A 41 8.74 -19.66 -1.32
CA LYS A 41 9.70 -18.60 -1.65
C LYS A 41 9.01 -17.44 -2.39
N ALA A 42 8.14 -17.75 -3.35
CA ALA A 42 7.37 -16.77 -4.10
C ALA A 42 6.46 -15.94 -3.19
N ALA A 43 5.75 -16.59 -2.27
CA ALA A 43 4.88 -15.92 -1.30
C ALA A 43 5.69 -14.97 -0.40
N ILE A 44 6.82 -15.42 0.16
CA ILE A 44 7.68 -14.58 1.00
C ILE A 44 8.20 -13.37 0.22
N LYS A 45 8.65 -13.57 -1.02
CA LYS A 45 9.09 -12.47 -1.89
C LYS A 45 7.97 -11.48 -2.15
N ALA A 46 6.77 -11.95 -2.48
CA ALA A 46 5.60 -11.10 -2.70
C ALA A 46 5.22 -10.29 -1.45
N MET A 47 5.29 -10.89 -0.26
CA MET A 47 5.04 -10.18 0.98
C MET A 47 6.10 -9.11 1.24
N LEU A 48 7.39 -9.44 1.09
CA LEU A 48 8.49 -8.50 1.33
C LEU A 48 8.46 -7.31 0.37
N VAL A 49 8.25 -7.55 -0.93
CA VAL A 49 8.23 -6.46 -1.92
C VAL A 49 7.02 -5.53 -1.69
N ASN A 50 5.87 -6.07 -1.32
CA ASN A 50 4.72 -5.26 -0.94
C ASN A 50 4.99 -4.42 0.31
N ARG A 51 5.67 -4.99 1.32
CA ARG A 51 6.03 -4.27 2.56
C ARG A 51 6.94 -3.08 2.33
N VAL A 52 7.85 -3.16 1.35
CA VAL A 52 8.68 -2.00 0.96
C VAL A 52 7.81 -0.87 0.44
N GLY A 53 6.78 -1.16 -0.36
CA GLY A 53 5.79 -0.17 -0.79
C GLY A 53 4.96 0.38 0.38
N ASP A 54 4.55 -0.49 1.30
CA ASP A 54 3.72 -0.13 2.46
C ASP A 54 4.45 0.87 3.39
N MET A 55 5.78 0.82 3.48
CA MET A 55 6.59 1.84 4.20
C MET A 55 6.40 3.25 3.60
N GLY A 56 6.27 3.37 2.28
CA GLY A 56 5.97 4.65 1.62
C GLY A 56 4.60 5.19 2.05
N LEU A 57 3.59 4.31 2.13
CA LEU A 57 2.25 4.70 2.57
C LEU A 57 2.23 5.12 4.05
N ILE A 58 2.97 4.42 4.92
CA ILE A 58 3.11 4.79 6.34
C ILE A 58 3.76 6.17 6.49
N LEU A 59 4.87 6.42 5.77
CA LEU A 59 5.53 7.73 5.81
C LEU A 59 4.64 8.84 5.27
N ALA A 60 3.85 8.57 4.21
CA ALA A 60 2.87 9.51 3.71
C ALA A 60 1.80 9.84 4.75
N MET A 61 1.28 8.85 5.47
CA MET A 61 0.29 9.08 6.54
C MET A 61 0.86 9.97 7.65
N PHE A 62 2.12 9.77 8.06
CA PHE A 62 2.77 10.65 9.03
C PHE A 62 2.91 12.08 8.50
N GLY A 63 3.28 12.27 7.23
CA GLY A 63 3.36 13.59 6.60
C GLY A 63 1.99 14.28 6.49
N ILE A 64 0.93 13.53 6.17
CA ILE A 64 -0.45 14.05 6.12
C ILE A 64 -0.90 14.49 7.52
N TRP A 65 -0.61 13.69 8.55
CA TRP A 65 -0.95 14.03 9.92
C TRP A 65 -0.22 15.29 10.40
N ASP A 66 1.08 15.40 10.13
CA ASP A 66 1.87 16.58 10.52
C ASP A 66 1.37 17.87 9.83
N ARG A 67 0.98 17.77 8.55
CA ARG A 67 0.55 18.94 7.77
C ARG A 67 -0.90 19.35 7.99
N PHE A 68 -1.82 18.39 8.07
CA PHE A 68 -3.26 18.63 8.06
C PHE A 68 -3.94 18.28 9.39
N GLY A 69 -3.26 17.55 10.30
CA GLY A 69 -3.80 17.15 11.61
C GLY A 69 -4.94 16.14 11.54
N SER A 70 -5.21 15.56 10.36
CA SER A 70 -6.30 14.61 10.13
C SER A 70 -5.93 13.61 9.04
N LEU A 71 -6.50 12.41 9.12
CA LEU A 71 -6.38 11.34 8.12
C LEU A 71 -7.69 11.06 7.39
N GLU A 72 -8.75 11.84 7.64
CA GLU A 72 -10.03 11.72 6.93
C GLU A 72 -9.95 12.37 5.55
N PHE A 73 -10.43 11.68 4.52
CA PHE A 73 -10.30 12.15 3.13
C PHE A 73 -10.98 13.51 2.91
N SER A 74 -12.19 13.68 3.44
CA SER A 74 -12.96 14.92 3.34
C SER A 74 -12.17 16.13 3.88
N SER A 75 -11.58 15.98 5.06
CA SER A 75 -10.79 17.03 5.72
C SER A 75 -9.51 17.36 4.95
N VAL A 76 -8.76 16.34 4.51
CA VAL A 76 -7.51 16.51 3.78
C VAL A 76 -7.75 17.17 2.43
N PHE A 77 -8.76 16.71 1.66
CA PHE A 77 -9.07 17.30 0.36
C PHE A 77 -9.52 18.76 0.46
N ASN A 78 -10.34 19.10 1.47
CA ASN A 78 -10.74 20.49 1.69
C ASN A 78 -9.55 21.40 2.03
N MET A 79 -8.62 20.93 2.88
CA MET A 79 -7.43 21.71 3.23
C MET A 79 -6.43 21.83 2.06
N VAL A 80 -6.32 20.80 1.22
CA VAL A 80 -5.44 20.81 0.05
C VAL A 80 -5.86 21.89 -0.96
N VAL A 81 -7.17 22.07 -1.19
CA VAL A 81 -7.70 23.10 -2.12
C VAL A 81 -7.31 24.51 -1.70
N VAL A 82 -7.23 24.77 -0.39
CA VAL A 82 -6.86 26.09 0.16
C VAL A 82 -5.35 26.25 0.26
N SER A 83 -4.60 25.14 0.32
CA SER A 83 -3.14 25.16 0.43
C SER A 83 -2.46 25.43 -0.91
N ALA A 84 -1.46 26.32 -0.91
CA ALA A 84 -0.58 26.48 -2.06
C ALA A 84 0.30 25.22 -2.25
N PRO A 85 0.67 24.88 -3.50
CA PRO A 85 1.59 23.76 -3.74
C PRO A 85 2.92 24.01 -3.01
N SER A 86 3.32 23.04 -2.18
CA SER A 86 4.56 23.07 -1.43
C SER A 86 5.38 21.81 -1.67
N SER A 87 6.69 21.88 -1.39
CA SER A 87 7.59 20.72 -1.45
C SER A 87 7.09 19.55 -0.60
N ASP A 88 6.49 19.85 0.56
CA ASP A 88 6.03 18.84 1.50
C ASP A 88 4.83 18.06 0.94
N ILE A 89 3.91 18.76 0.26
CA ILE A 89 2.77 18.12 -0.43
C ILE A 89 3.29 17.25 -1.57
N THR A 90 4.30 17.72 -2.33
CA THR A 90 4.90 16.88 -3.39
C THR A 90 5.57 15.63 -2.83
N LEU A 91 6.24 15.74 -1.68
CA LEU A 91 6.86 14.59 -1.00
C LEU A 91 5.79 13.58 -0.54
N ILE A 92 4.70 14.05 0.08
CA ILE A 92 3.58 13.20 0.49
C ILE A 92 3.00 12.45 -0.72
N CYS A 93 2.77 13.15 -1.83
CA CYS A 93 2.27 12.55 -3.07
C CYS A 93 3.23 11.50 -3.63
N LEU A 94 4.54 11.76 -3.62
CA LEU A 94 5.55 10.79 -4.05
C LEU A 94 5.59 9.55 -3.14
N LEU A 95 5.45 9.73 -1.84
CA LEU A 95 5.38 8.62 -0.88
C LEU A 95 4.13 7.75 -1.07
N LEU A 96 2.96 8.36 -1.29
CA LEU A 96 1.74 7.63 -1.67
C LEU A 96 1.92 6.88 -3.00
N PHE A 97 2.59 7.51 -3.97
CA PHE A 97 2.87 6.90 -5.26
C PHE A 97 3.77 5.66 -5.14
N ILE A 98 4.80 5.70 -4.29
CA ILE A 98 5.66 4.53 -4.01
C ILE A 98 4.82 3.35 -3.47
N GLY A 99 3.88 3.63 -2.56
CA GLY A 99 2.94 2.61 -2.08
C GLY A 99 2.12 2.00 -3.22
N ALA A 100 1.53 2.84 -4.07
CA ALA A 100 0.74 2.40 -5.22
C ALA A 100 1.56 1.59 -6.24
N VAL A 101 2.82 1.98 -6.49
CA VAL A 101 3.77 1.28 -7.36
C VAL A 101 4.06 -0.13 -6.85
N GLY A 102 4.22 -0.29 -5.53
CA GLY A 102 4.45 -1.60 -4.90
C GLY A 102 3.31 -2.58 -5.15
N LYS A 103 2.07 -2.22 -4.77
CA LYS A 103 0.90 -3.10 -4.93
C LYS A 103 0.50 -3.34 -6.38
N SER A 104 0.75 -2.37 -7.26
CA SER A 104 0.39 -2.46 -8.68
C SER A 104 1.50 -3.09 -9.54
N ALA A 105 2.56 -3.63 -8.90
CA ALA A 105 3.69 -4.28 -9.54
C ALA A 105 4.32 -3.44 -10.67
N GLN A 106 4.52 -2.14 -10.42
CA GLN A 106 5.12 -1.24 -11.41
C GLN A 106 6.66 -1.33 -11.41
N LEU A 107 7.31 -0.64 -12.33
CA LEU A 107 8.77 -0.65 -12.50
C LEU A 107 9.50 -0.43 -11.17
N GLY A 108 10.56 -1.21 -10.92
CA GLY A 108 11.27 -1.27 -9.64
C GLY A 108 10.73 -2.31 -8.65
N LEU A 109 9.41 -2.42 -8.50
CA LEU A 109 8.74 -3.37 -7.57
C LEU A 109 7.90 -4.45 -8.29
N HIS A 110 8.08 -4.64 -9.59
CA HIS A 110 7.32 -5.60 -10.41
C HIS A 110 7.71 -7.07 -10.21
N THR A 111 8.88 -7.35 -9.62
CA THR A 111 9.52 -8.68 -9.65
C THR A 111 8.79 -9.76 -8.87
N TRP A 112 7.82 -9.41 -8.03
CA TRP A 112 7.03 -10.38 -7.29
C TRP A 112 5.83 -10.92 -8.07
N LEU A 113 5.32 -10.17 -9.05
CA LEU A 113 4.10 -10.54 -9.78
C LEU A 113 4.29 -11.79 -10.66
N PRO A 114 5.41 -11.97 -11.39
CA PRO A 114 5.63 -13.21 -12.15
C PRO A 114 5.71 -14.45 -11.25
N ASP A 115 6.36 -14.33 -10.09
CA ASP A 115 6.52 -15.44 -9.15
C ASP A 115 5.20 -15.80 -8.44
N ALA A 116 4.27 -14.85 -8.33
CA ALA A 116 2.95 -15.10 -7.76
C ALA A 116 2.10 -16.09 -8.58
N MET A 117 2.48 -16.38 -9.83
CA MET A 117 1.84 -17.40 -10.67
C MET A 117 2.14 -18.85 -10.22
N GLU A 118 2.96 -19.03 -9.18
CA GLU A 118 3.22 -20.33 -8.56
C GLU A 118 2.12 -20.82 -7.61
N GLY A 119 1.18 -19.94 -7.26
CA GLY A 119 0.03 -20.20 -6.38
C GLY A 119 -1.14 -20.91 -7.05
#